data_AF-A0A6P6UAM5-F1
#
_entry.id   AF-A0A6P6UAM5-F1
#
_cell.length_a   1.000
_cell.length_b   1.000
_cell.length_c   1.000
_cell.angle_alpha   90.00
_cell.angle_beta   90.00
_cell.angle_gamma   90.00
#
_symmetry.space_group_name_H-M   'P 1'
#
loop_
_entity.id
_entity.type
_entity.pdbx_description
1 polymer ?
#
loop_
_entity_poly.entity_id
_entity_poly.type
_entity_poly.pdbx_seq_one_letter_code
_entity_poly.pdbx_strand_id
1 'polypeptide(L)'
;MAWRLAPVSWEGIAELQCNMWRWWDAVMESAKGAQGMDRIKLTVYILWQLWKARNKRVFQLESVDAKVIIDKAQQEWIEFEEATGPQPRGFESTEQERLSHHNWEPPMEGVVRINTDAAISAKMVRTGLGIVARNWRGDLVKVRGISRRKKGEAATEESLAIRSALDMAQAAGWTKIEVQSDCRNIVSSINAGNVQDCKLQTILEDIEALKTSFDSCIFSFVPRCENPRICIFP
;
A
#
# COMPACT_ATOMS: atom_id res chain seq x y z
N MET A 1 20.33 16.97 3.71
CA MET A 1 18.90 16.62 3.65
C MET A 1 18.43 16.83 2.22
N ALA A 2 17.93 15.80 1.53
CA ALA A 2 17.70 15.80 0.07
C ALA A 2 16.84 16.97 -0.44
N TRP A 3 15.93 17.50 0.40
CA TRP A 3 15.12 18.69 0.12
C TRP A 3 15.92 19.96 -0.16
N ARG A 4 17.16 20.09 0.34
CA ARG A 4 18.05 21.23 0.00
C ARG A 4 18.59 21.18 -1.43
N LEU A 5 18.51 20.02 -2.09
CA LEU A 5 18.98 19.80 -3.45
C LEU A 5 17.83 19.66 -4.46
N ALA A 6 16.59 19.57 -3.97
CA ALA A 6 15.41 19.49 -4.82
C ALA A 6 15.15 20.85 -5.49
N PRO A 7 14.80 20.90 -6.78
CA PRO A 7 14.44 22.14 -7.49
C PRO A 7 13.02 22.65 -7.13
N VAL A 8 12.44 22.14 -6.03
CA VAL A 8 11.10 22.52 -5.55
C VAL A 8 11.25 23.14 -4.17
N SER A 9 10.78 24.37 -4.04
CA SER A 9 10.72 25.11 -2.78
C SER A 9 9.26 25.32 -2.38
N TRP A 10 8.90 24.87 -1.18
CA TRP A 10 7.62 25.16 -0.54
C TRP A 10 7.88 26.13 0.63
N GLU A 11 8.00 27.43 0.32
CA GLU A 11 8.16 28.48 1.34
C GLU A 11 6.97 28.47 2.32
N GLY A 12 7.25 28.52 3.63
CA GLY A 12 6.23 28.53 4.68
C GLY A 12 5.72 27.16 5.14
N ILE A 13 6.06 26.05 4.46
CA ILE A 13 5.61 24.69 4.83
C ILE A 13 6.74 23.85 5.48
N ALA A 14 7.97 24.39 5.55
CA ALA A 14 9.13 23.72 6.14
C ALA A 14 8.95 23.35 7.62
N GLU A 15 8.12 24.09 8.36
CA GLU A 15 7.84 23.85 9.78
C GLU A 15 6.92 22.64 10.03
N LEU A 16 6.21 22.16 9.00
CA LEU A 16 5.33 20.99 9.09
C LEU A 16 6.06 19.66 8.80
N GLN A 17 7.37 19.66 8.56
CA GLN A 17 8.16 18.47 8.22
C GLN A 17 8.13 17.35 9.28
N CYS A 18 7.73 17.64 10.51
CA CYS A 18 7.56 16.66 11.58
C CYS A 18 6.27 15.81 11.45
N ASN A 19 5.31 16.26 10.62
CA ASN A 19 4.06 15.56 10.36
C ASN A 19 3.79 15.52 8.86
N MET A 20 4.22 14.42 8.24
CA MET A 20 4.12 14.21 6.79
C MET A 20 2.69 14.40 6.25
N TRP A 21 1.66 14.05 7.03
CA TRP A 21 0.26 14.22 6.63
C TRP A 21 -0.12 15.70 6.54
N ARG A 22 0.12 16.47 7.62
CA ARG A 22 -0.16 17.91 7.62
C ARG A 22 0.67 18.66 6.59
N TRP A 23 1.90 18.22 6.38
CA TRP A 23 2.75 18.77 5.33
C TRP A 23 2.18 18.48 3.93
N TRP A 24 1.72 17.25 3.68
CA TRP A 24 1.13 16.86 2.40
C TRP A 24 -0.18 17.60 2.11
N ASP A 25 -1.06 17.72 3.10
CA ASP A 25 -2.32 18.46 2.96
C ASP A 25 -2.04 19.94 2.62
N ALA A 26 -1.08 20.57 3.30
CA ALA A 26 -0.66 21.94 3.00
C ALA A 26 -0.03 22.08 1.59
N VAL A 27 0.75 21.10 1.14
CA VAL A 27 1.29 21.05 -0.23
C VAL A 27 0.15 21.00 -1.26
N MET A 28 -0.86 20.15 -1.03
CA MET A 28 -2.01 20.03 -1.91
C MET A 28 -2.90 21.29 -1.91
N GLU A 29 -3.05 21.97 -0.78
CA GLU A 29 -3.80 23.23 -0.69
C GLU A 29 -3.09 24.41 -1.37
N SER A 30 -1.76 24.46 -1.27
CA SER A 30 -0.93 25.52 -1.89
C SER A 30 -0.82 25.41 -3.42
N ALA A 31 -1.25 24.28 -3.99
CA ALA A 31 -1.17 24.00 -5.43
C ALA A 31 -2.28 24.65 -6.28
N LYS A 32 -3.12 25.51 -5.71
CA LYS A 32 -4.16 26.27 -6.43
C LYS A 32 -3.61 27.40 -7.32
N GLY A 33 -2.30 27.63 -7.36
CA GLY A 33 -1.62 28.61 -8.23
C GLY A 33 -1.10 28.04 -9.55
N ALA A 34 -0.75 28.92 -10.51
CA ALA A 34 -0.10 28.50 -11.77
C ALA A 34 1.22 27.78 -11.47
N GLN A 35 1.45 26.63 -12.13
CA GLN A 35 2.55 25.66 -11.89
C GLN A 35 2.43 24.78 -10.62
N GLY A 36 1.33 24.86 -9.86
CA GLY A 36 1.14 24.03 -8.66
C GLY A 36 1.12 22.52 -8.95
N MET A 37 0.55 22.13 -10.08
CA MET A 37 0.43 20.72 -10.48
C MET A 37 1.79 20.08 -10.78
N ASP A 38 2.68 20.75 -11.50
CA ASP A 38 3.99 20.20 -11.87
C ASP A 38 4.92 20.11 -10.64
N ARG A 39 4.78 21.06 -9.71
CA ARG A 39 5.43 20.98 -8.39
C ARG A 39 4.92 19.80 -7.56
N ILE A 40 3.61 19.49 -7.58
CA ILE A 40 3.08 18.29 -6.93
C ILE A 40 3.67 17.04 -7.58
N LYS A 41 3.61 16.92 -8.92
CA LYS A 41 4.14 15.76 -9.64
C LYS A 41 5.59 15.51 -9.26
N LEU A 42 6.46 16.52 -9.38
CA LEU A 42 7.87 16.38 -9.03
C LEU A 42 8.06 16.03 -7.54
N THR A 43 7.24 16.59 -6.64
CA THR A 43 7.25 16.22 -5.21
C THR A 43 6.89 14.74 -5.00
N VAL A 44 5.91 14.20 -5.73
CA VAL A 44 5.56 12.76 -5.70
C VAL A 44 6.75 11.92 -6.17
N TYR A 45 7.41 12.28 -7.27
CA TYR A 45 8.60 11.56 -7.76
C TYR A 45 9.77 11.61 -6.76
N ILE A 46 9.98 12.74 -6.08
CA ILE A 46 11.01 12.86 -5.03
C ILE A 46 10.67 11.97 -3.83
N LEU A 47 9.42 11.98 -3.37
CA LEU A 47 8.95 11.11 -2.28
C LEU A 47 9.12 9.63 -2.65
N TRP A 48 8.80 9.27 -3.90
CA TRP A 48 9.01 7.93 -4.44
C TRP A 48 10.48 7.52 -4.44
N GLN A 49 11.40 8.39 -4.90
CA GLN A 49 12.83 8.09 -4.87
C GLN A 49 13.39 8.02 -3.46
N LEU A 50 12.95 8.89 -2.55
CA LEU A 50 13.33 8.84 -1.14
C LEU A 50 12.87 7.55 -0.48
N TRP A 51 11.65 7.11 -0.79
CA TRP A 51 11.14 5.82 -0.36
C TRP A 51 11.99 4.67 -0.93
N LYS A 52 12.28 4.65 -2.24
CA LYS A 52 13.16 3.64 -2.86
C LYS A 52 14.55 3.64 -2.23
N ALA A 53 15.15 4.79 -1.97
CA ALA A 53 16.47 4.91 -1.37
C ALA A 53 16.49 4.48 0.09
N ARG A 54 15.46 4.86 0.86
CA ARG A 54 15.26 4.35 2.22
C ARG A 54 15.11 2.84 2.22
N ASN A 55 14.33 2.30 1.29
CA ASN A 55 14.16 0.87 1.10
C ASN A 55 15.46 0.17 0.70
N LYS A 56 16.29 0.75 -0.16
CA LYS A 56 17.62 0.19 -0.43
C LYS A 56 18.53 0.23 0.80
N ARG A 57 18.49 1.30 1.58
CA ARG A 57 19.28 1.41 2.80
C ARG A 57 18.83 0.41 3.85
N VAL A 58 17.53 0.25 4.03
CA VAL A 58 16.98 -0.65 5.04
C VAL A 58 16.96 -2.11 4.56
N PHE A 59 16.74 -2.37 3.26
CA PHE A 59 16.57 -3.72 2.69
C PHE A 59 17.76 -4.29 1.93
N GLN A 60 18.73 -3.46 1.58
CA GLN A 60 19.92 -3.88 0.84
C GLN A 60 21.21 -3.42 1.54
N LEU A 61 21.10 -2.68 2.66
CA LEU A 61 22.22 -2.01 3.35
C LEU A 61 23.00 -1.06 2.43
N GLU A 62 22.36 -0.61 1.35
CA GLU A 62 22.94 0.28 0.36
C GLU A 62 22.47 1.71 0.61
N SER A 63 23.39 2.61 0.92
CA SER A 63 23.08 4.04 0.98
C SER A 63 23.14 4.63 -0.43
N VAL A 64 22.04 5.22 -0.88
CA VAL A 64 21.99 6.00 -2.12
C VAL A 64 22.26 7.47 -1.77
N ASP A 65 23.15 8.10 -2.52
CA ASP A 65 23.46 9.52 -2.34
C ASP A 65 22.25 10.41 -2.65
N ALA A 66 22.09 11.48 -1.88
CA ALA A 66 20.94 12.37 -1.98
C ALA A 66 20.82 13.05 -3.36
N LYS A 67 21.94 13.33 -4.03
CA LYS A 67 21.94 13.89 -5.38
C LYS A 67 21.38 12.89 -6.39
N VAL A 68 21.78 11.62 -6.29
CA VAL A 68 21.29 10.53 -7.16
C VAL A 68 19.78 10.31 -6.99
N ILE A 69 19.24 10.52 -5.78
CA ILE A 69 17.80 10.43 -5.51
C ILE A 69 17.04 11.55 -6.26
N ILE A 70 17.55 12.78 -6.20
CA ILE A 70 16.92 13.93 -6.85
C ILE A 70 17.05 13.84 -8.38
N ASP A 71 18.25 13.54 -8.89
CA ASP A 71 18.50 13.41 -10.33
C ASP A 71 17.59 12.35 -10.95
N LYS A 72 17.38 11.21 -10.26
CA LYS A 72 16.45 10.16 -10.71
C LYS A 72 14.98 10.58 -10.64
N ALA A 73 14.60 11.39 -9.65
CA ALA A 73 13.23 11.89 -9.54
C ALA A 73 12.90 12.83 -10.71
N GLN A 74 13.85 13.71 -11.07
CA GLN A 74 13.72 14.61 -12.21
C GLN A 74 13.71 13.84 -13.52
N GLN A 75 14.61 12.88 -13.70
CA GLN A 75 14.69 12.07 -14.90
C GLN A 75 13.40 11.26 -15.13
N GLU A 76 12.88 10.58 -14.11
CA GLU A 76 11.62 9.83 -14.21
C GLU A 76 10.41 10.74 -14.48
N TRP A 77 10.44 11.99 -14.00
CA TRP A 77 9.39 12.97 -14.29
C TRP A 77 9.46 13.47 -15.75
N ILE A 78 10.65 13.81 -16.25
CA ILE A 78 10.87 14.24 -17.64
C ILE A 78 10.47 13.13 -18.61
N GLU A 79 10.90 11.89 -18.36
CA GLU A 79 10.53 10.72 -19.19
C GLU A 79 9.01 10.53 -19.25
N PHE A 80 8.30 10.76 -18.14
CA PHE A 80 6.85 10.69 -18.10
C PHE A 80 6.18 11.80 -18.91
N GLU A 81 6.68 13.03 -18.84
CA GLU A 81 6.15 14.14 -19.64
C GLU A 81 6.41 13.96 -21.14
N GLU A 82 7.57 13.43 -21.51
CA GLU A 82 7.91 13.10 -22.91
C GLU A 82 7.03 11.96 -23.45
N ALA A 83 6.76 10.93 -22.64
CA ALA A 83 5.92 9.80 -23.04
C ALA A 83 4.43 10.15 -23.12
N THR A 84 3.97 11.15 -22.36
CA THR A 84 2.56 11.56 -22.28
C THR A 84 2.27 12.84 -23.06
N GLY A 85 3.27 13.41 -23.72
CA GLY A 85 3.12 14.53 -24.64
C GLY A 85 2.22 14.18 -25.83
N PRO A 86 1.57 15.16 -26.46
CA PRO A 86 0.71 14.92 -27.62
C PRO A 86 1.52 14.34 -28.79
N GLN A 87 1.43 13.02 -28.99
CA GLN A 87 1.97 12.35 -30.17
C GLN A 87 1.17 12.80 -31.42
N PRO A 88 1.83 13.07 -32.56
CA PRO A 88 1.11 13.32 -33.80
C PRO A 88 0.31 12.07 -34.18
N ARG A 89 -1.00 12.24 -34.37
CA ARG A 89 -1.95 11.16 -34.70
C ARG A 89 -1.46 10.39 -35.93
N GLY A 90 -1.20 9.11 -35.74
CA GLY A 90 -0.91 8.18 -36.82
C GLY A 90 -1.13 6.74 -36.35
N PHE A 91 -2.20 6.15 -36.89
CA PHE A 91 -2.59 4.75 -36.81
C PHE A 91 -3.22 4.22 -35.52
N GLU A 92 -4.53 4.02 -35.62
CA GLU A 92 -5.32 3.11 -34.81
C GLU A 92 -4.71 1.70 -34.85
N SER A 93 -4.38 1.16 -33.68
CA SER A 93 -4.46 -0.27 -33.43
C SER A 93 -5.22 -0.51 -32.13
N THR A 94 -6.40 -1.10 -32.31
CA THR A 94 -7.45 -1.40 -31.34
C THR A 94 -7.02 -2.43 -30.31
N GLU A 95 -6.15 -2.05 -29.38
CA GLU A 95 -5.76 -2.88 -28.21
C GLU A 95 -5.70 -2.09 -26.90
N GLN A 96 -6.39 -0.94 -26.84
CA GLN A 96 -6.44 -0.06 -25.66
C GLN A 96 -7.76 -0.11 -24.87
N GLU A 97 -8.60 -1.11 -25.12
CA GLU A 97 -9.82 -1.35 -24.34
C GLU A 97 -9.76 -2.73 -23.68
N ARG A 98 -9.10 -2.81 -22.50
CA ARG A 98 -9.40 -3.78 -21.42
C ARG A 98 -8.54 -3.63 -20.16
N LEU A 99 -7.85 -2.53 -19.95
CA LEU A 99 -7.53 -2.13 -18.58
C LEU A 99 -8.82 -1.62 -17.96
N SER A 100 -9.61 -2.55 -17.42
CA SER A 100 -10.64 -2.22 -16.44
C SER A 100 -9.93 -1.48 -15.31
N HIS A 101 -9.96 -0.15 -15.37
CA HIS A 101 -9.84 0.68 -14.19
C HIS A 101 -11.06 0.32 -13.32
N HIS A 102 -10.95 -0.77 -12.57
CA HIS A 102 -11.84 -1.01 -11.44
C HIS A 102 -11.53 0.11 -10.46
N ASN A 103 -12.30 1.19 -10.58
CA ASN A 103 -12.29 2.26 -9.60
C ASN A 103 -12.59 1.63 -8.25
N TRP A 104 -11.71 1.89 -7.28
CA TRP A 104 -11.93 1.43 -5.92
C TRP A 104 -13.29 1.95 -5.43
N GLU A 105 -14.24 1.06 -5.19
CA GLU A 105 -15.57 1.42 -4.68
C GLU A 105 -15.56 1.37 -3.16
N PRO A 106 -16.18 2.32 -2.44
CA PRO A 106 -16.28 2.22 -0.99
C PRO A 106 -17.12 1.00 -0.55
N PRO A 107 -16.84 0.43 0.64
CA PRO A 107 -17.65 -0.68 1.18
C PRO A 107 -19.06 -0.21 1.58
N MET A 108 -19.96 -1.18 1.79
CA MET A 108 -21.33 -0.91 2.26
C MET A 108 -21.33 -0.08 3.54
N GLU A 109 -22.38 0.72 3.74
CA GLU A 109 -22.52 1.57 4.92
C GLU A 109 -22.39 0.77 6.22
N GLY A 110 -21.56 1.30 7.14
CA GLY A 110 -21.27 0.65 8.41
C GLY A 110 -20.25 -0.48 8.35
N VAL A 111 -19.70 -0.83 7.16
CA VAL A 111 -18.67 -1.86 7.00
C VAL A 111 -17.28 -1.22 6.93
N VAL A 112 -16.31 -1.86 7.59
CA VAL A 112 -14.90 -1.52 7.45
C VAL A 112 -14.24 -2.55 6.53
N ARG A 113 -13.66 -2.08 5.43
CA ARG A 113 -12.88 -2.92 4.52
C ARG A 113 -11.42 -2.92 4.94
N ILE A 114 -10.84 -4.10 5.04
CA ILE A 114 -9.47 -4.31 5.49
C ILE A 114 -8.70 -5.05 4.41
N ASN A 115 -7.74 -4.38 3.79
CA ASN A 115 -6.81 -4.97 2.84
C ASN A 115 -5.61 -5.54 3.58
N THR A 116 -5.20 -6.75 3.23
CA THR A 116 -4.02 -7.43 3.79
C THR A 116 -3.05 -7.82 2.68
N ASP A 117 -1.76 -7.77 2.98
CA ASP A 117 -0.68 -8.21 2.09
C ASP A 117 0.50 -8.70 2.92
N ALA A 118 1.20 -9.74 2.46
CA ALA A 118 2.41 -10.25 3.10
C ALA A 118 3.63 -10.17 2.19
N ALA A 119 4.77 -9.82 2.78
CA ALA A 119 6.02 -9.73 2.05
C ALA A 119 7.11 -10.58 2.70
N ILE A 120 7.90 -11.25 1.87
CA ILE A 120 8.99 -12.12 2.28
C ILE A 120 10.27 -11.65 1.59
N SER A 121 11.32 -11.46 2.37
CA SER A 121 12.66 -11.16 1.87
C SER A 121 13.59 -12.30 2.23
N ALA A 122 13.87 -13.17 1.25
CA ALA A 122 14.80 -14.28 1.41
C ALA A 122 16.23 -13.78 1.71
N LYS A 123 16.68 -12.72 1.02
CA LYS A 123 18.00 -12.09 1.23
C LYS A 123 18.21 -11.64 2.68
N MET A 124 17.15 -11.15 3.32
CA MET A 124 17.23 -10.58 4.66
C MET A 124 16.73 -11.49 5.77
N VAL A 125 16.22 -12.68 5.41
CA VAL A 125 15.55 -13.60 6.34
C VAL A 125 14.50 -12.83 7.16
N ARG A 126 13.61 -12.15 6.45
CA ARG A 126 12.60 -11.27 7.06
C ARG A 126 11.25 -11.48 6.40
N THR A 127 10.20 -11.41 7.21
CA THR A 127 8.82 -11.33 6.74
C THR A 127 8.19 -10.05 7.24
N GLY A 128 7.15 -9.60 6.55
CA GLY A 128 6.28 -8.60 7.07
C GLY A 128 4.84 -8.79 6.62
N LEU A 129 3.95 -8.14 7.35
CA LEU A 129 2.53 -8.13 7.15
C LEU A 129 2.07 -6.68 7.06
N GLY A 130 1.22 -6.38 6.10
CA GLY A 130 0.65 -5.07 5.86
C GLY A 130 -0.86 -5.16 5.97
N ILE A 131 -1.45 -4.21 6.70
CA ILE A 131 -2.89 -4.14 6.89
C ILE A 131 -3.35 -2.69 6.77
N VAL A 132 -4.35 -2.44 5.92
CA VAL A 132 -4.95 -1.12 5.71
C VAL A 132 -6.46 -1.23 5.84
N ALA A 133 -7.04 -0.48 6.77
CA ALA A 133 -8.48 -0.45 7.01
C ALA A 133 -9.09 0.88 6.53
N ARG A 134 -10.19 0.80 5.79
CA ARG A 134 -10.99 1.93 5.33
C ARG A 134 -12.45 1.78 5.73
N ASN A 135 -13.10 2.87 6.10
CA ASN A 135 -14.54 2.89 6.36
C ASN A 135 -15.36 2.97 5.05
N TRP A 136 -16.69 2.94 5.18
CA TRP A 136 -17.65 3.08 4.07
C TRP A 136 -17.66 4.45 3.38
N ARG A 137 -16.97 5.45 3.92
CA ARG A 137 -16.75 6.74 3.27
C ARG A 137 -15.49 6.76 2.41
N GLY A 138 -14.68 5.70 2.47
CA GLY A 138 -13.37 5.62 1.84
C GLY A 138 -12.23 6.13 2.70
N ASP A 139 -12.51 6.63 3.91
CA ASP A 139 -11.48 7.18 4.79
C ASP A 139 -10.62 6.06 5.34
N LEU A 140 -9.30 6.29 5.34
CA LEU A 140 -8.34 5.43 6.01
C LEU A 140 -8.49 5.59 7.53
N VAL A 141 -8.96 4.53 8.19
CA VAL A 141 -9.26 4.56 9.62
C VAL A 141 -8.18 3.91 10.47
N LYS A 142 -7.40 2.99 9.91
CA LYS A 142 -6.28 2.33 10.62
C LYS A 142 -5.31 1.69 9.66
N VAL A 143 -4.04 1.65 10.03
CA VAL A 143 -2.99 0.94 9.30
C VAL A 143 -2.10 0.23 10.32
N ARG A 144 -1.61 -0.96 9.96
CA ARG A 144 -0.60 -1.69 10.74
C ARG A 144 0.40 -2.35 9.81
N GLY A 145 1.67 -2.16 10.11
CA GLY A 145 2.78 -2.93 9.55
C GLY A 145 3.41 -3.77 10.64
N ILE A 146 3.66 -5.04 10.37
CA ILE A 146 4.34 -5.96 11.29
C ILE A 146 5.55 -6.52 10.55
N SER A 147 6.72 -6.53 11.18
CA SER A 147 7.91 -7.17 10.59
C SER A 147 8.58 -8.11 11.57
N ARG A 148 9.02 -9.27 11.08
CA ARG A 148 9.69 -10.30 11.87
C ARG A 148 10.94 -10.80 11.14
N ARG A 149 12.03 -11.00 11.89
CA ARG A 149 13.26 -11.62 11.38
C ARG A 149 13.11 -13.14 11.43
N LYS A 150 12.54 -13.71 10.38
CA LYS A 150 12.39 -15.16 10.19
C LYS A 150 12.33 -15.49 8.70
N LYS A 151 12.55 -16.76 8.37
CA LYS A 151 12.12 -17.30 7.07
C LYS A 151 10.58 -17.41 7.10
N GLY A 152 9.96 -17.05 5.99
CA GLY A 152 8.51 -17.15 5.81
C GLY A 152 8.16 -17.98 4.61
N GLU A 153 6.96 -18.52 4.62
CA GLU A 153 6.32 -19.17 3.50
C GLU A 153 5.08 -18.36 3.14
N ALA A 154 4.83 -18.14 1.84
CA ALA A 154 3.82 -17.19 1.36
C ALA A 154 2.45 -17.46 2.00
N ALA A 155 1.96 -18.69 1.91
CA ALA A 155 0.67 -19.08 2.47
C ALA A 155 0.56 -18.85 3.99
N THR A 156 1.63 -19.12 4.73
CA THR A 156 1.69 -18.87 6.17
C THR A 156 1.66 -17.38 6.49
N GLU A 157 2.48 -16.56 5.81
CA GLU A 157 2.51 -15.13 6.08
C GLU A 157 1.21 -14.43 5.65
N GLU A 158 0.58 -14.82 4.55
CA GLU A 158 -0.74 -14.30 4.14
C GLU A 158 -1.82 -14.65 5.17
N SER A 159 -1.83 -15.89 5.67
CA SER A 159 -2.76 -16.30 6.73
C SER A 159 -2.52 -15.51 8.03
N LEU A 160 -1.27 -15.26 8.39
CA LEU A 160 -0.91 -14.43 9.53
C LEU A 160 -1.31 -12.95 9.34
N ALA A 161 -1.28 -12.43 8.11
CA ALA A 161 -1.75 -11.08 7.79
C ALA A 161 -3.26 -10.96 8.03
N ILE A 162 -4.04 -11.93 7.56
CA ILE A 162 -5.49 -12.00 7.81
C ILE A 162 -5.80 -12.10 9.30
N ARG A 163 -5.16 -13.03 10.02
CA ARG A 163 -5.36 -13.15 11.48
C ARG A 163 -5.03 -11.84 12.21
N SER A 164 -3.93 -11.21 11.85
CA SER A 164 -3.51 -9.93 12.44
C SER A 164 -4.47 -8.77 12.12
N ALA A 165 -5.18 -8.85 10.99
CA ALA A 165 -6.24 -7.92 10.61
C ALA A 165 -7.49 -8.10 11.49
N LEU A 166 -7.89 -9.34 11.77
CA LEU A 166 -8.97 -9.65 12.69
C LEU A 166 -8.65 -9.17 14.11
N ASP A 167 -7.45 -9.44 14.63
CA ASP A 167 -6.99 -8.93 15.92
C ASP A 167 -7.07 -7.39 15.98
N MET A 168 -6.68 -6.73 14.90
CA MET A 168 -6.75 -5.27 14.81
C MET A 168 -8.18 -4.76 14.85
N ALA A 169 -9.08 -5.42 14.13
CA ALA A 169 -10.49 -5.07 14.01
C ALA A 169 -11.23 -5.25 15.33
N GLN A 170 -11.00 -6.39 15.99
CA GLN A 170 -11.54 -6.68 17.32
C GLN A 170 -11.08 -5.63 18.33
N ALA A 171 -9.77 -5.32 18.38
CA ALA A 171 -9.23 -4.28 19.25
C ALA A 171 -9.72 -2.85 18.91
N ALA A 172 -10.23 -2.63 17.69
CA ALA A 172 -10.85 -1.37 17.28
C ALA A 172 -12.35 -1.30 17.58
N GLY A 173 -12.97 -2.40 18.03
CA GLY A 173 -14.42 -2.48 18.28
C GLY A 173 -15.26 -2.47 17.00
N TRP A 174 -14.70 -2.84 15.85
CA TRP A 174 -15.47 -2.96 14.61
C TRP A 174 -16.24 -4.26 14.60
N THR A 175 -17.56 -4.22 14.32
CA THR A 175 -18.41 -5.43 14.35
C THR A 175 -18.76 -5.94 12.95
N LYS A 176 -18.69 -5.10 11.91
CA LYS A 176 -18.94 -5.47 10.51
C LYS A 176 -17.71 -5.18 9.65
N ILE A 177 -17.08 -6.22 9.12
CA ILE A 177 -15.82 -6.12 8.38
C ILE A 177 -15.83 -6.94 7.07
N GLU A 178 -15.08 -6.45 6.09
CA GLU A 178 -14.74 -7.15 4.86
C GLU A 178 -13.22 -7.23 4.74
N VAL A 179 -12.64 -8.43 4.81
CA VAL A 179 -11.18 -8.64 4.69
C VAL A 179 -10.84 -9.06 3.27
N GLN A 180 -9.94 -8.33 2.63
CA GLN A 180 -9.46 -8.54 1.26
C GLN A 180 -8.00 -8.99 1.25
N SER A 181 -7.73 -10.14 0.64
CA SER A 181 -6.38 -10.68 0.43
C SER A 181 -6.14 -11.00 -1.04
N ASP A 182 -4.89 -10.90 -1.48
CA ASP A 182 -4.46 -11.31 -2.82
C ASP A 182 -4.10 -12.80 -2.91
N CYS A 183 -4.31 -13.56 -1.83
CA CYS A 183 -4.05 -14.99 -1.81
C CYS A 183 -5.35 -15.79 -1.94
N ARG A 184 -5.74 -16.09 -3.19
CA ARG A 184 -6.97 -16.83 -3.51
C ARG A 184 -7.09 -18.14 -2.72
N ASN A 185 -5.99 -18.89 -2.63
CA ASN A 185 -5.99 -20.18 -1.95
C ASN A 185 -6.38 -20.04 -0.47
N ILE A 186 -5.81 -19.05 0.24
CA ILE A 186 -6.12 -18.81 1.66
C ILE A 186 -7.56 -18.34 1.83
N VAL A 187 -8.04 -17.42 0.99
CA VAL A 187 -9.44 -16.95 1.05
C VAL A 187 -10.42 -18.11 0.80
N SER A 188 -10.17 -18.94 -0.21
CA SER A 188 -11.00 -20.11 -0.50
C SER A 188 -10.98 -21.11 0.65
N SER A 189 -9.83 -21.34 1.27
CA SER A 189 -9.66 -22.21 2.42
C SER A 189 -10.43 -21.77 3.66
N ILE A 190 -10.40 -20.46 3.97
CA ILE A 190 -11.19 -19.88 5.07
C ILE A 190 -12.69 -20.03 4.79
N ASN A 191 -13.11 -19.70 3.57
CA ASN A 191 -14.53 -19.78 3.20
C ASN A 191 -15.07 -21.22 3.16
N ALA A 192 -14.23 -22.21 2.82
CA ALA A 192 -14.61 -23.62 2.78
C ALA A 192 -14.45 -24.33 4.13
N GLY A 193 -13.78 -23.72 5.11
CA GLY A 193 -13.45 -24.35 6.40
C GLY A 193 -12.56 -25.60 6.27
N ASN A 194 -11.78 -25.72 5.19
CA ASN A 194 -11.03 -26.95 4.88
C ASN A 194 -9.63 -26.64 4.34
N VAL A 195 -8.60 -27.10 5.05
CA VAL A 195 -7.20 -27.10 4.59
C VAL A 195 -6.55 -28.43 4.91
N GLN A 196 -5.94 -29.02 3.89
CA GLN A 196 -5.19 -30.28 3.99
C GLN A 196 -3.74 -30.07 4.48
N ASP A 197 -3.32 -28.82 4.67
CA ASP A 197 -2.00 -28.44 5.17
C ASP A 197 -2.03 -28.24 6.70
N CYS A 198 -1.41 -29.18 7.41
CA CYS A 198 -1.33 -29.19 8.86
C CYS A 198 -0.64 -27.93 9.45
N LYS A 199 0.20 -27.22 8.68
CA LYS A 199 0.87 -26.01 9.16
C LYS A 199 -0.05 -24.80 9.23
N LEU A 200 -1.03 -24.75 8.32
CA LEU A 200 -2.00 -23.65 8.25
C LEU A 200 -3.21 -23.89 9.15
N GLN A 201 -3.49 -25.17 9.47
CA GLN A 201 -4.60 -25.60 10.32
C GLN A 201 -4.76 -24.72 11.57
N THR A 202 -3.70 -24.55 12.36
CA THR A 202 -3.75 -23.76 13.60
C THR A 202 -4.08 -22.28 13.35
N ILE A 203 -3.52 -21.68 12.30
CA ILE A 203 -3.77 -20.26 11.98
C ILE A 203 -5.22 -20.08 11.51
N LEU A 204 -5.75 -21.06 10.78
CA LEU A 204 -7.13 -21.04 10.30
C LEU A 204 -8.13 -21.27 11.43
N GLU A 205 -7.83 -22.16 12.39
CA GLU A 205 -8.59 -22.32 13.62
C GLU A 205 -8.63 -21.02 14.42
N ASP A 206 -7.49 -20.31 14.54
CA ASP A 206 -7.45 -18.98 15.17
C ASP A 206 -8.35 -17.99 14.41
N ILE A 207 -8.29 -17.97 13.07
CA ILE A 207 -9.10 -17.09 12.22
C ILE A 207 -10.59 -17.39 12.42
N GLU A 208 -10.97 -18.66 12.44
CA GLU A 208 -12.36 -19.07 12.60
C GLU A 208 -12.88 -18.72 14.00
N ALA A 209 -12.05 -18.86 15.03
CA ALA A 209 -12.36 -18.41 16.38
C ALA A 209 -12.55 -16.88 16.44
N LEU A 210 -11.63 -16.10 15.87
CA LEU A 210 -11.71 -14.63 15.84
C LEU A 210 -12.94 -14.13 15.07
N LYS A 211 -13.29 -14.80 13.96
CA LYS A 211 -14.45 -14.48 13.12
C LYS A 211 -15.76 -14.47 13.92
N THR A 212 -15.89 -15.29 14.97
CA THR A 212 -17.09 -15.34 15.84
C THR A 212 -17.32 -14.07 16.67
N SER A 213 -16.30 -13.20 16.79
CA SER A 213 -16.41 -11.95 17.55
C SER A 213 -17.03 -10.79 16.75
N PHE A 214 -17.39 -11.02 15.48
CA PHE A 214 -17.95 -10.03 14.57
C PHE A 214 -19.40 -10.37 14.21
N ASP A 215 -20.26 -9.35 14.12
CA ASP A 215 -21.64 -9.50 13.60
C ASP A 215 -21.62 -9.92 12.13
N SER A 216 -20.62 -9.44 11.38
CA SER A 216 -20.39 -9.78 9.98
C SER A 216 -18.90 -9.75 9.67
N CYS A 217 -18.38 -10.84 9.14
CA CYS A 217 -17.00 -10.96 8.71
C CYS A 217 -16.95 -11.72 7.39
N ILE A 218 -16.62 -11.00 6.31
CA ILE A 218 -16.55 -11.53 4.94
C ILE A 218 -15.10 -11.55 4.48
N PHE A 219 -14.70 -12.63 3.80
CA PHE A 219 -13.38 -12.74 3.18
C PHE A 219 -13.53 -12.77 1.65
N SER A 220 -12.84 -11.87 0.97
CA SER A 220 -12.84 -11.78 -0.50
C SER A 220 -11.43 -11.75 -1.07
N PHE A 221 -11.28 -12.34 -2.25
CA PHE A 221 -10.03 -12.31 -2.99
C PHE A 221 -10.00 -11.07 -3.87
N VAL A 222 -8.89 -10.34 -3.85
CA VAL A 222 -8.65 -9.18 -4.73
C VAL A 222 -7.29 -9.36 -5.43
N PRO A 223 -7.21 -9.26 -6.76
CA PRO A 223 -5.94 -9.33 -7.47
C PRO A 223 -4.90 -8.35 -6.91
N ARG A 224 -3.62 -8.73 -6.90
CA ARG A 224 -2.53 -7.88 -6.40
C ARG A 224 -2.45 -6.50 -7.06
N CYS A 225 -2.91 -6.35 -8.31
CA CYS A 225 -2.96 -5.05 -8.99
C CYS A 225 -4.07 -4.12 -8.44
N GLU A 226 -5.08 -4.68 -7.79
CA GLU A 226 -6.21 -3.96 -7.20
C GLU A 226 -6.09 -3.85 -5.67
N ASN A 227 -5.27 -4.71 -5.04
CA ASN A 227 -4.95 -4.60 -3.63
C ASN A 227 -4.04 -3.36 -3.41
N PRO A 228 -4.46 -2.36 -2.61
CA PRO A 228 -3.65 -1.17 -2.37
C PRO A 228 -2.28 -1.56 -1.81
N ARG A 229 -1.20 -1.11 -2.44
CA ARG A 229 0.17 -1.45 -2.01
C ARG A 229 0.38 -1.08 -0.56
N ILE A 230 0.61 -2.08 0.29
CA ILE A 230 0.86 -1.87 1.70
C ILE A 230 2.37 -1.84 1.93
N CYS A 231 2.87 -0.82 2.62
CA CYS A 231 4.27 -0.76 3.01
C CYS A 231 4.52 -1.73 4.16
N ILE A 232 5.05 -2.91 3.83
CA ILE A 232 5.18 -4.04 4.75
C ILE A 232 6.50 -4.03 5.52
N PHE A 233 7.49 -3.31 5.02
CA PHE A 233 8.79 -3.18 5.67
C PHE A 233 9.14 -1.69 5.91
N PRO A 234 9.53 -1.30 7.13
CA PRO A 234 9.89 0.08 7.48
C PRO A 234 11.31 0.48 7.04
#